data_AF-A0A2V9HV91-F1
#
_entry.id   AF-A0A2V9HV91-F1
#
_cell.length_a   1.000
_cell.length_b   1.000
_cell.length_c   1.000
_cell.angle_alpha   90.00
_cell.angle_beta   90.00
_cell.angle_gamma   90.00
#
_symmetry.space_group_name_H-M   'P 1'
#
loop_
_entity.id
_entity.type
_entity.pdbx_description
1 polymer ?
#
loop_
_entity_poly.entity_id
_entity_poly.type
_entity_poly.pdbx_seq_one_letter_code
_entity_poly.pdbx_strand_id
1 'polypeptide(L)'
;DGSAGVMSELATVNNCVADGMALDREGDLWLTCYSFGAAYRIAPDGRVAGTITTEQKALTNCIFGRGATNKTLYLTSSDMERVTGYVYKADLSVPGIR
;
A
#
# COMPACT_ATOMS: atom_id res chain seq x y z
N ASP A 1 9.84 24.74 -12.45
CA ASP A 1 10.82 24.19 -13.42
C ASP A 1 10.83 22.66 -13.46
N GLY A 2 10.15 21.97 -12.52
CA GLY A 2 10.19 20.51 -12.42
C GLY A 2 11.35 19.99 -11.58
N SER A 3 12.11 20.88 -10.92
CA SER A 3 13.13 20.47 -9.96
C SER A 3 12.48 19.75 -8.78
N ALA A 4 13.05 18.61 -8.38
CA ALA A 4 12.70 18.00 -7.10
C ALA A 4 13.13 18.91 -5.94
N GLY A 5 12.34 18.90 -4.85
CA GLY A 5 12.77 19.49 -3.59
C GLY A 5 13.85 18.65 -2.89
N VAL A 6 14.26 19.07 -1.70
CA VAL A 6 15.16 18.28 -0.84
C VAL A 6 14.43 17.02 -0.37
N MET A 7 15.05 15.85 -0.54
CA MET A 7 14.52 14.60 -0.02
C MET A 7 14.59 14.59 1.51
N SER A 8 13.51 14.15 2.16
CA SER A 8 13.49 13.79 3.58
C SER A 8 12.92 12.38 3.75
N GLU A 9 13.38 11.65 4.77
CA GLU A 9 12.75 10.40 5.18
C GLU A 9 11.38 10.71 5.79
N LEU A 10 10.33 10.02 5.32
CA LEU A 10 8.98 10.14 5.89
C LEU A 10 8.75 9.10 7.00
N ALA A 11 9.12 7.84 6.77
CA ALA A 11 8.88 6.76 7.72
C ALA A 11 9.89 5.61 7.54
N THR A 12 10.29 4.99 8.66
CA THR A 12 10.92 3.67 8.68
C THR A 12 9.87 2.63 9.10
N VAL A 13 9.61 1.64 8.24
CA VAL A 13 8.63 0.57 8.53
C VAL A 13 9.37 -0.75 8.77
N ASN A 14 9.34 -1.22 10.02
CA ASN A 14 9.94 -2.51 10.38
C ASN A 14 9.19 -3.68 9.72
N ASN A 15 9.93 -4.74 9.39
CA ASN A 15 9.38 -5.93 8.72
C ASN A 15 8.71 -5.61 7.36
N CYS A 16 9.24 -4.62 6.64
CA CYS A 16 8.76 -4.26 5.32
C CYS A 16 9.92 -4.15 4.31
N VAL A 17 9.90 -5.01 3.31
CA VAL A 17 10.55 -4.78 2.02
C VAL A 17 9.54 -3.98 1.19
N ALA A 18 9.67 -2.66 1.23
CA ALA A 18 8.77 -1.71 0.57
C ALA A 18 8.72 -1.94 -0.95
N ASP A 19 7.52 -1.98 -1.52
CA ASP A 19 7.29 -2.22 -2.94
C ASP A 19 6.31 -1.14 -3.49
N GLY A 20 5.15 -1.52 -4.04
CA GLY A 20 4.16 -0.57 -4.54
C GLY A 20 3.42 0.23 -3.46
N MET A 21 2.76 1.31 -3.89
CA MET A 21 2.02 2.21 -3.01
C MET A 21 0.86 2.93 -3.71
N ALA A 22 -0.12 3.38 -2.92
CA ALA A 22 -1.20 4.26 -3.37
C ALA A 22 -1.52 5.31 -2.29
N LEU A 23 -2.10 6.46 -2.68
CA LEU A 23 -2.54 7.50 -1.74
C LEU A 23 -4.06 7.54 -1.65
N ASP A 24 -4.57 7.79 -0.45
CA ASP A 24 -5.97 8.13 -0.23
C ASP A 24 -6.21 9.65 -0.13
N ARG A 25 -7.49 10.05 -0.04
CA ARG A 25 -7.87 11.47 0.01
C ARG A 25 -7.57 12.18 1.34
N GLU A 26 -7.19 11.45 2.38
CA GLU A 26 -6.67 12.05 3.62
C GLU A 26 -5.17 12.32 3.53
N GLY A 27 -4.52 11.86 2.45
CA GLY A 27 -3.08 11.99 2.23
C GLY A 27 -2.30 10.81 2.80
N ASP A 28 -2.98 9.77 3.29
CA ASP A 28 -2.30 8.60 3.81
C ASP A 28 -1.81 7.71 2.66
N LEU A 29 -0.61 7.18 2.84
CA LEU A 29 0.06 6.28 1.94
C LEU A 29 -0.23 4.83 2.34
N TRP A 30 -0.77 4.06 1.40
CA TRP A 30 -0.92 2.62 1.51
C TRP A 30 0.29 1.96 0.86
N LEU A 31 1.22 1.46 1.69
CA LEU A 31 2.47 0.83 1.28
C LEU A 31 2.30 -0.69 1.29
N THR A 32 2.50 -1.37 0.16
CA THR A 32 2.64 -2.83 0.15
C THR A 32 4.06 -3.27 0.53
N CYS A 33 4.14 -4.37 1.26
CA CYS A 33 5.40 -4.97 1.67
C CYS A 33 5.55 -6.38 1.12
N TYR A 34 6.62 -6.59 0.35
CA TYR A 34 6.99 -7.89 -0.19
C TYR A 34 7.34 -8.89 0.94
N SER A 35 7.80 -8.38 2.07
CA SER A 35 7.98 -9.21 3.26
C SER A 35 6.69 -9.29 4.08
N PHE A 36 6.44 -10.43 4.70
CA PHE A 36 5.38 -10.64 5.72
C PHE A 36 3.93 -10.44 5.27
N GLY A 37 3.64 -10.21 3.98
CA GLY A 37 2.27 -10.19 3.48
C GLY A 37 1.43 -9.06 4.06
N ALA A 38 2.06 -7.90 4.27
CA ALA A 38 1.44 -6.76 4.93
C ALA A 38 1.36 -5.56 3.98
N ALA A 39 0.31 -4.76 4.15
CA ALA A 39 0.26 -3.40 3.64
C ALA A 39 0.01 -2.43 4.80
N TYR A 40 0.78 -1.35 4.88
CA TYR A 40 0.71 -0.37 5.95
C TYR A 40 0.06 0.93 5.46
N ARG A 41 -0.85 1.46 6.26
CA ARG A 41 -1.36 2.82 6.11
C ARG A 41 -0.43 3.76 6.88
N ILE A 42 0.24 4.68 6.19
CA ILE A 42 1.20 5.64 6.75
C ILE A 42 0.61 7.03 6.61
N ALA A 43 0.42 7.73 7.73
CA ALA A 43 -0.10 9.09 7.74
C ALA A 43 0.95 10.10 7.23
N PRO A 44 0.55 11.32 6.82
CA PRO A 44 1.47 12.38 6.38
C PRO A 44 2.55 12.78 7.38
N ASP A 45 2.37 12.45 8.67
CA ASP A 45 3.35 12.67 9.74
C ASP A 45 4.36 11.51 9.89
N GLY A 46 4.29 10.49 9.04
CA GLY A 46 5.17 9.32 9.05
C GLY A 46 4.71 8.18 9.95
N ARG A 47 3.62 8.34 10.72
CA ARG A 47 3.13 7.31 11.63
C ARG A 47 2.38 6.21 10.89
N VAL A 48 2.66 4.96 11.24
CA VAL A 48 1.82 3.81 10.82
C VAL A 48 0.47 3.90 11.53
N ALA A 49 -0.59 4.13 10.76
CA ALA A 49 -1.96 4.32 11.22
C ALA A 49 -2.86 3.07 11.04
N GLY A 50 -2.41 2.07 10.29
CA GLY A 50 -3.16 0.85 10.07
C GLY A 50 -2.37 -0.21 9.32
N THR A 51 -2.91 -1.42 9.28
CA THR A 51 -2.29 -2.56 8.59
C THR A 51 -3.36 -3.47 8.00
N ILE A 52 -3.11 -3.96 6.79
CA ILE A 52 -3.81 -5.07 6.16
C ILE A 52 -2.82 -6.23 6.08
N THR A 53 -3.25 -7.43 6.45
CA THR A 53 -2.43 -8.64 6.40
C THR A 53 -3.09 -9.72 5.56
N THR A 54 -2.30 -10.49 4.83
CA THR A 54 -2.72 -11.70 4.11
C THR A 54 -2.03 -12.94 4.68
N GLU A 55 -2.62 -14.12 4.48
CA GLU A 55 -1.99 -15.39 4.87
C GLU A 55 -0.72 -15.67 4.04
N GLN A 56 -0.74 -15.24 2.78
CA GLN A 56 0.38 -15.35 1.86
C GLN A 56 1.39 -14.23 2.11
N LYS A 57 2.65 -14.54 1.88
CA LYS A 57 3.75 -13.59 1.95
C LYS A 57 3.85 -12.86 0.60
N ALA A 58 4.37 -11.63 0.61
CA ALA A 58 4.69 -10.81 -0.56
C ALA A 58 3.57 -10.07 -1.30
N LEU A 59 2.97 -9.05 -0.65
CA LEU A 59 2.23 -8.01 -1.37
C LEU A 59 3.20 -7.13 -2.16
N THR A 60 2.92 -6.93 -3.45
CA THR A 60 3.82 -6.27 -4.40
C THR A 60 3.33 -4.90 -4.85
N ASN A 61 2.02 -4.70 -5.00
CA ASN A 61 1.48 -3.42 -5.44
C ASN A 61 0.03 -3.25 -5.00
N CYS A 62 -0.48 -2.01 -5.04
CA CYS A 62 -1.87 -1.72 -4.76
C CYS A 62 -2.41 -0.52 -5.56
N ILE A 63 -3.73 -0.47 -5.73
CA ILE A 63 -4.42 0.65 -6.38
C ILE A 63 -5.86 0.77 -5.90
N PHE A 64 -6.33 2.01 -5.74
CA PHE A 64 -7.75 2.27 -5.51
C PHE A 64 -8.57 2.08 -6.80
N GLY A 65 -9.64 1.31 -6.72
CA GLY A 65 -10.52 1.05 -7.84
C GLY A 65 -11.47 2.21 -8.15
N ARG A 66 -11.66 2.52 -9.43
CA ARG A 66 -12.50 3.63 -9.94
C ARG A 66 -14.02 3.50 -9.71
N GLY A 67 -14.47 2.59 -8.85
CA GLY A 67 -15.89 2.38 -8.55
C GLY A 67 -16.58 3.63 -7.99
N ALA A 68 -17.92 3.60 -7.88
CA ALA A 68 -18.72 4.76 -7.49
C ALA A 68 -18.24 5.48 -6.22
N THR A 69 -17.68 4.73 -5.26
CA THR A 69 -17.13 5.26 -4.01
C THR A 69 -15.62 5.50 -4.04
N ASN A 70 -14.87 4.91 -4.97
CA ASN A 70 -13.41 4.86 -4.99
C ASN A 70 -12.76 4.33 -3.69
N LYS A 71 -13.48 3.46 -2.95
CA LYS A 71 -13.09 2.98 -1.61
C LYS A 71 -12.53 1.56 -1.57
N THR A 72 -12.45 0.88 -2.70
CA THR A 72 -11.88 -0.47 -2.76
C THR A 72 -10.41 -0.38 -3.13
N LEU A 73 -9.52 -0.84 -2.26
CA LEU A 73 -8.09 -1.01 -2.54
C LEU A 73 -7.87 -2.42 -3.08
N TYR A 74 -7.36 -2.53 -4.30
CA TYR A 74 -6.90 -3.78 -4.88
C TYR A 74 -5.42 -3.96 -4.60
N LEU A 75 -4.99 -5.17 -4.26
CA LEU A 75 -3.60 -5.49 -3.97
C LEU A 75 -3.18 -6.75 -4.72
N THR A 76 -1.94 -6.79 -5.19
CA THR A 76 -1.35 -7.97 -5.83
C THR A 76 -0.31 -8.61 -4.92
N SER A 77 -0.13 -9.92 -5.03
CA SER A 77 0.99 -10.63 -4.39
C SER A 77 1.72 -11.55 -5.35
N SER A 78 2.94 -11.91 -4.96
CA SER A 78 3.76 -12.95 -5.59
C SER A 78 3.97 -14.11 -4.63
N ASP A 79 3.83 -15.34 -5.12
CA ASP A 79 4.23 -16.55 -4.43
C ASP A 79 5.25 -17.27 -5.31
N MET A 80 6.53 -17.00 -5.02
CA MET A 80 7.66 -17.55 -5.77
C MET A 80 7.86 -19.05 -5.54
N GLU A 81 7.36 -19.61 -4.43
CA GLU A 81 7.47 -21.04 -4.13
C GLU A 81 6.50 -21.84 -5.00
N ARG A 82 5.26 -21.38 -5.10
CA ARG A 82 4.22 -22.03 -5.93
C ARG A 82 4.19 -21.52 -7.36
N VAL A 83 4.97 -20.50 -7.69
CA VAL A 83 4.98 -19.79 -8.99
C VAL A 83 3.55 -19.33 -9.33
N THR A 84 2.92 -18.64 -8.39
CA THR A 84 1.58 -18.08 -8.54
C THR A 84 1.51 -16.67 -7.98
N GLY A 85 0.39 -15.99 -8.18
CA GLY A 85 0.10 -14.70 -7.57
C GLY A 85 -1.35 -14.63 -7.15
N TYR A 86 -1.64 -13.78 -6.17
CA TYR A 86 -2.99 -13.55 -5.69
C TYR A 86 -3.40 -12.11 -5.90
N VAL A 87 -4.70 -11.88 -6.07
CA VAL A 87 -5.29 -10.55 -6.14
C VAL A 87 -6.27 -10.43 -4.99
N TYR A 88 -6.04 -9.45 -4.13
CA TYR A 88 -6.87 -9.15 -2.98
C TYR A 88 -7.65 -7.86 -3.21
N LYS A 89 -8.71 -7.68 -2.43
CA LYS A 89 -9.39 -6.41 -2.27
C LYS A 89 -9.72 -6.15 -0.81
N ALA A 90 -9.65 -4.89 -0.41
CA ALA A 90 -10.13 -4.41 0.88
C ALA A 90 -11.02 -3.19 0.65
N ASP A 91 -12.17 -3.15 1.32
CA ASP A 91 -13.02 -1.97 1.34
C ASP A 91 -12.58 -1.06 2.49
N LEU A 92 -12.25 0.19 2.15
CA LEU A 92 -11.71 1.18 3.07
C LEU A 92 -12.74 2.26 3.41
N SER A 93 -12.54 2.95 4.52
CA SER A 93 -13.39 4.08 4.91
C SER A 93 -13.11 5.33 4.08
N VAL A 94 -11.86 5.51 3.63
CA VAL A 94 -11.35 6.68 2.89
C VAL A 94 -11.16 6.31 1.41
N PRO A 95 -11.65 7.13 0.47
CA PRO A 95 -11.46 6.88 -0.96
C PRO A 95 -10.03 7.21 -1.43
N GLY A 96 -9.62 6.61 -2.54
CA GLY A 96 -8.36 6.94 -3.22
C GLY A 96 -8.33 8.36 -3.81
N ILE A 97 -7.13 8.84 -4.09
CA ILE A 97 -6.93 9.98 -5.01
C ILE A 97 -7.38 9.57 -6.43
N ARG A 98 -7.92 10.53 -7.18
CA ARG A 98 -8.45 10.31 -8.54
C ARG A 98 -7.38 10.45 -9.61
#